data_AF-A0A0P4VRK8-F1
#
_entry.id   AF-A0A0P4VRK8-F1
#
_cell.length_a   1.000
_cell.length_b   1.000
_cell.length_c   1.000
_cell.angle_alpha   90.00
_cell.angle_beta   90.00
_cell.angle_gamma   90.00
#
_symmetry.space_group_name_H-M   'P 1'
#
loop_
_entity.id
_entity.type
_entity.pdbx_description
1 polymer ?
#
loop_
_entity_poly.entity_id
_entity_poly.type
_entity_poly.pdbx_seq_one_letter_code
_entity_poly.pdbx_strand_id
1 'polypeptide(L)'
;MKASSVQELRQRVEEVRGLVNEKLFIFALSFVIIRKPEMRHLRLPSIVEIFPCMFVPVTTVSEMEQEARKSTPDQEIVVTEYGPEFSSTHLKPEHRVAYWREDYGINSHHWHWHLVYPVDLGVMRDRKGELFFYMHQQMLARYDMDRLSVGLNRVQKLSNWRIPIPDGYFPKLTINNAGQTWGSRQDNSLLQDYRREDFGLLSLDVSELEQWHSRIMDAIHQGYLVDHDGNQTRLTDNVKPPEKRGIDLLGDTVEADSSISLNSLFYGDLHNMGHVVLSAIHDPDYAHRENLGVMSDTATAMRDPVFYRWHKYIDDIFQEYKVIQPPYTTEELSLSSVEVVSVAVESQGQKNQLITGWSTRDFEASRGLDFNADKPVMVRLTHLNHHPFVYSIKAVNSGSLPKEVTVRIFMAPKLNERGVEMNFMEQRLLWAEMDRFTHDLKPGLNHILRSSTSSSITNSNEFTFRDLEERPNPDNPGAPENTLFNFCGCGWPQHMLLPRGKQEGMPFELFVMVTDWNQDKVAQPDGACSCSAAASFCGILDALYPDARPMGFPFDRRPMPVLLNRPVGRASDLTRLSNIAMQDITITFTNAQITQ
;
A
#
# COMPACT_ATOMS: atom_id res chain seq x y z
N MET A 1 14.40 -1.44 -21.78
CA MET A 1 14.36 -2.92 -21.89
C MET A 1 15.37 -3.52 -22.87
N LYS A 2 15.59 -2.93 -24.08
CA LYS A 2 16.52 -3.49 -25.09
C LYS A 2 18.01 -3.49 -24.68
N ALA A 3 18.42 -2.62 -23.76
CA ALA A 3 19.80 -2.60 -23.26
C ALA A 3 20.18 -3.96 -22.67
N SER A 4 21.34 -4.50 -23.05
CA SER A 4 21.85 -5.81 -22.64
C SER A 4 22.89 -5.74 -21.51
N SER A 5 23.48 -4.57 -21.27
CA SER A 5 24.48 -4.34 -20.23
C SER A 5 24.27 -2.98 -19.53
N VAL A 6 24.87 -2.80 -18.35
CA VAL A 6 24.84 -1.53 -17.61
C VAL A 6 25.45 -0.41 -18.46
N GLN A 7 26.51 -0.71 -19.22
CA GLN A 7 27.14 0.24 -20.13
C GLN A 7 26.22 0.66 -21.26
N GLU A 8 25.50 -0.28 -21.89
CA GLU A 8 24.53 0.05 -22.94
C GLU A 8 23.35 0.85 -22.39
N LEU A 9 22.88 0.51 -21.18
CA LEU A 9 21.84 1.28 -20.50
C LEU A 9 22.31 2.72 -20.24
N ARG A 10 23.54 2.89 -19.72
CA ARG A 10 24.14 4.19 -19.49
C ARG A 10 24.23 5.03 -20.76
N GLN A 11 24.71 4.45 -21.86
CA GLN A 11 24.79 5.15 -23.14
C GLN A 11 23.41 5.63 -23.59
N ARG A 12 22.40 4.76 -23.57
CA ARG A 12 21.02 5.12 -23.95
C ARG A 12 20.44 6.18 -23.04
N VAL A 13 20.74 6.11 -21.73
CA VAL A 13 20.34 7.11 -20.75
C VAL A 13 20.95 8.47 -21.08
N GLU A 14 22.25 8.52 -21.37
CA GLU A 14 22.95 9.75 -21.76
C GLU A 14 22.37 10.37 -23.05
N GLU A 15 21.96 9.54 -24.01
CA GLU A 15 21.32 9.98 -25.27
C GLU A 15 19.94 10.61 -25.06
N VAL A 16 19.14 10.14 -24.09
CA VAL A 16 17.74 10.57 -23.92
C VAL A 16 17.50 11.52 -22.76
N ARG A 17 18.38 11.57 -21.75
CA ARG A 17 18.16 12.31 -20.50
C ARG A 17 17.75 13.77 -20.72
N GLY A 18 18.32 14.44 -21.72
CA GLY A 18 18.00 15.84 -22.06
C GLY A 18 16.82 16.03 -23.02
N LEU A 19 16.19 14.95 -23.49
CA LEU A 19 15.17 14.97 -24.56
C LEU A 19 13.77 14.59 -24.07
N VAL A 20 13.65 13.97 -22.90
CA VAL A 20 12.38 13.46 -22.36
C VAL A 20 12.01 14.16 -21.06
N ASN A 21 10.73 14.12 -20.71
CA ASN A 21 10.26 14.56 -19.40
C ASN A 21 10.99 13.80 -18.27
N GLU A 22 11.42 14.52 -17.24
CA GLU A 22 12.24 13.98 -16.16
C GLU A 22 11.54 12.89 -15.34
N LYS A 23 10.25 13.06 -15.04
CA LYS A 23 9.47 12.02 -14.33
C LYS A 23 9.35 10.76 -15.18
N LEU A 24 9.06 10.91 -16.48
CA LEU A 24 9.03 9.80 -17.42
C LEU A 24 10.39 9.11 -17.51
N PHE A 25 11.48 9.87 -17.54
CA PHE A 25 12.84 9.35 -17.54
C PHE A 25 13.13 8.51 -16.29
N ILE A 26 12.87 9.04 -15.09
CA ILE A 26 13.10 8.33 -13.83
C ILE A 26 12.21 7.09 -13.70
N PHE A 27 10.94 7.19 -14.11
CA PHE A 27 10.03 6.05 -14.13
C PHE A 27 10.57 4.96 -15.08
N ALA A 28 10.92 5.31 -16.32
CA ALA A 28 11.42 4.36 -17.31
C ALA A 28 12.76 3.72 -16.91
N LEU A 29 13.67 4.51 -16.35
CA LEU A 29 14.96 4.01 -15.86
C LEU A 29 14.76 3.03 -14.69
N SER A 30 13.98 3.45 -13.69
CA SER A 30 13.61 2.61 -12.55
C SER A 30 12.94 1.32 -13.00
N PHE A 31 11.98 1.41 -13.93
CA PHE A 31 11.27 0.27 -14.51
C PHE A 31 12.22 -0.76 -15.14
N VAL A 32 13.27 -0.30 -15.84
CA VAL A 32 14.26 -1.17 -16.47
C VAL A 32 15.19 -1.82 -15.45
N ILE A 33 15.69 -1.03 -14.48
CA ILE A 33 16.61 -1.49 -13.44
C ILE A 33 15.98 -2.64 -12.64
N ILE A 34 14.71 -2.49 -12.24
CA ILE A 34 14.04 -3.48 -11.40
C ILE A 34 13.70 -4.80 -12.11
N ARG A 35 13.62 -4.80 -13.45
CA ARG A 35 13.21 -5.97 -14.24
C ARG A 35 14.40 -6.76 -14.78
N LYS A 36 15.46 -6.09 -15.20
CA LYS A 36 16.59 -6.74 -15.89
C LYS A 36 17.54 -7.43 -14.90
N PRO A 37 17.74 -8.77 -14.99
CA PRO A 37 18.67 -9.50 -14.14
C PRO A 37 20.09 -8.92 -14.08
N GLU A 38 20.55 -8.33 -15.19
CA GLU A 38 21.89 -7.76 -15.31
C GLU A 38 22.00 -6.38 -14.65
N MET A 39 20.89 -5.65 -14.52
CA MET A 39 20.84 -4.29 -13.92
C MET A 39 20.44 -4.31 -12.46
N ARG A 40 20.00 -5.48 -12.02
CA ARG A 40 19.35 -5.66 -10.74
C ARG A 40 20.28 -5.09 -9.64
N HIS A 41 21.60 -5.30 -9.72
CA HIS A 41 22.56 -4.94 -8.66
C HIS A 41 22.70 -3.43 -8.46
N LEU A 42 22.13 -2.64 -9.36
CA LEU A 42 21.98 -1.21 -9.22
C LEU A 42 20.87 -0.92 -8.21
N ARG A 43 21.20 -0.11 -7.20
CA ARG A 43 20.23 0.36 -6.22
C ARG A 43 19.60 1.67 -6.69
N LEU A 44 18.29 1.80 -6.50
CA LEU A 44 17.56 3.03 -6.77
C LEU A 44 17.58 3.91 -5.50
N PRO A 45 17.86 5.21 -5.63
CA PRO A 45 17.73 6.15 -4.51
C PRO A 45 16.26 6.40 -4.17
N SER A 46 15.99 6.90 -2.96
CA SER A 46 14.63 7.27 -2.57
C SER A 46 14.05 8.33 -3.51
N ILE A 47 12.80 8.13 -3.93
CA ILE A 47 12.07 9.11 -4.73
C ILE A 47 11.90 10.46 -3.99
N VAL A 48 11.99 10.46 -2.65
CA VAL A 48 11.98 11.68 -1.83
C VAL A 48 13.19 12.56 -2.13
N GLU A 49 14.35 11.96 -2.38
CA GLU A 49 15.58 12.69 -2.71
C GLU A 49 15.66 13.05 -4.20
N ILE A 50 15.06 12.22 -5.08
CA ILE A 50 14.98 12.53 -6.51
C ILE A 50 14.03 13.70 -6.77
N PHE A 51 12.87 13.71 -6.11
CA PHE A 51 11.81 14.69 -6.34
C PHE A 51 11.26 15.29 -5.03
N PRO A 52 12.08 16.01 -4.24
CA PRO A 52 11.66 16.57 -2.95
C PRO A 52 10.41 17.46 -3.07
N CYS A 53 10.23 18.16 -4.18
CA CYS A 53 9.05 19.00 -4.45
C CYS A 53 7.70 18.26 -4.53
N MET A 54 7.71 16.92 -4.62
CA MET A 54 6.50 16.09 -4.53
C MET A 54 6.17 15.68 -3.09
N PHE A 55 7.08 15.91 -2.14
CA PHE A 55 6.97 15.47 -0.75
C PHE A 55 6.88 16.61 0.26
N VAL A 56 7.39 17.80 -0.09
CA VAL A 56 7.28 19.01 0.73
C VAL A 56 6.65 20.17 -0.04
N PRO A 57 5.97 21.12 0.64
CA PRO A 57 5.35 22.24 -0.03
C PRO A 57 6.37 23.17 -0.68
N VAL A 58 5.92 23.92 -1.69
CA VAL A 58 6.75 24.88 -2.45
C VAL A 58 7.45 25.92 -1.56
N THR A 59 6.82 26.29 -0.44
CA THR A 59 7.42 27.20 0.55
C THR A 59 8.67 26.62 1.19
N THR A 60 8.67 25.32 1.46
CA THR A 60 9.80 24.59 2.07
C THR A 60 10.92 24.38 1.07
N VAL A 61 10.59 24.11 -0.20
CA VAL A 61 11.59 24.11 -1.28
C VAL A 61 12.26 25.49 -1.41
N SER A 62 11.47 26.57 -1.33
CA SER A 62 11.98 27.94 -1.38
C SER A 62 12.85 28.28 -0.16
N GLU A 63 12.49 27.78 1.02
CA GLU A 63 13.26 27.93 2.25
C GLU A 63 14.62 27.23 2.15
N MET A 64 14.65 25.99 1.64
CA MET A 64 15.89 25.26 1.38
C MET A 64 16.84 26.06 0.48
N GLU A 65 16.32 26.66 -0.59
CA GLU A 65 17.11 27.50 -1.48
C GLU A 65 17.64 28.77 -0.78
N GLN A 66 16.78 29.44 -0.01
CA GLN A 66 17.18 30.64 0.72
C GLN A 66 18.25 30.34 1.77
N GLU A 67 18.11 29.26 2.53
CA GLU A 67 19.08 28.86 3.56
C GLU A 67 20.38 28.36 2.92
N ALA A 68 20.32 27.65 1.80
CA ALA A 68 21.50 27.29 1.02
C ALA A 68 22.30 28.52 0.56
N ARG A 69 21.61 29.57 0.07
CA ARG A 69 22.25 30.83 -0.36
C ARG A 69 22.81 31.66 0.79
N LYS A 70 22.23 31.55 1.99
CA LYS A 70 22.72 32.22 3.21
C LYS A 70 23.83 31.44 3.91
N SER A 71 24.14 30.23 3.44
CA SER A 71 25.06 29.35 4.15
C SER A 71 26.44 29.98 4.32
N THR A 72 27.03 29.80 5.50
CA THR A 72 28.36 30.32 5.83
C THR A 72 29.45 29.31 5.46
N PRO A 73 30.71 29.74 5.26
CA PRO A 73 31.81 28.82 4.98
C PRO A 73 31.96 27.70 6.03
N ASP A 74 31.67 28.01 7.30
CA ASP A 74 31.78 27.11 8.45
C ASP A 74 30.62 26.10 8.54
N GLN A 75 29.50 26.31 7.83
CA GLN A 75 28.41 25.34 7.80
C GLN A 75 28.78 24.15 6.92
N GLU A 76 28.64 22.94 7.47
CA GLU A 76 28.88 21.70 6.72
C GLU A 76 27.64 21.25 5.94
N ILE A 77 26.45 21.44 6.50
CA ILE A 77 25.15 21.07 5.91
C ILE A 77 24.11 22.14 6.21
N VAL A 78 23.10 22.24 5.34
CA VAL A 78 21.89 23.04 5.55
C VAL A 78 20.74 22.08 5.82
N VAL A 79 20.00 22.28 6.92
CA VAL A 79 18.88 21.41 7.29
C VAL A 79 17.61 22.24 7.38
N THR A 80 16.61 21.88 6.59
CA THR A 80 15.25 22.44 6.68
C THR A 80 14.33 21.38 7.24
N GLU A 81 13.69 21.67 8.37
CA GLU A 81 12.74 20.76 9.02
C GLU A 81 11.31 21.04 8.56
N TYR A 82 10.56 19.98 8.28
CA TYR A 82 9.16 20.04 7.91
C TYR A 82 8.31 19.14 8.80
N GLY A 83 7.20 19.69 9.30
CA GLY A 83 6.24 18.97 10.13
C GLY A 83 5.43 17.92 9.35
N PRO A 84 4.55 17.16 10.03
CA PRO A 84 3.81 16.07 9.41
C PRO A 84 2.67 16.52 8.49
N GLU A 85 2.41 17.83 8.36
CA GLU A 85 1.21 18.37 7.72
C GLU A 85 1.47 19.70 7.01
N PHE A 86 0.87 19.92 5.82
CA PHE A 86 1.03 21.16 5.02
C PHE A 86 -0.23 21.67 4.31
N SER A 87 -1.21 20.80 4.03
CA SER A 87 -2.25 21.14 3.04
C SER A 87 -3.36 22.07 3.57
N SER A 88 -3.62 22.05 4.88
CA SER A 88 -4.78 22.66 5.52
C SER A 88 -4.50 23.09 6.97
N THR A 89 -5.50 23.63 7.66
CA THR A 89 -5.48 23.96 9.09
C THR A 89 -6.54 23.15 9.85
N HIS A 90 -6.53 23.23 11.19
CA HIS A 90 -7.52 22.55 12.05
C HIS A 90 -8.98 23.00 11.85
N LEU A 91 -9.25 24.01 11.01
CA LEU A 91 -10.61 24.36 10.59
C LEU A 91 -11.27 23.23 9.76
N LYS A 92 -10.47 22.42 9.06
CA LYS A 92 -10.96 21.28 8.28
C LYS A 92 -10.77 20.00 9.09
N PRO A 93 -11.85 19.24 9.39
CA PRO A 93 -11.74 17.99 10.13
C PRO A 93 -10.75 16.99 9.52
N GLU A 94 -10.71 16.90 8.18
CA GLU A 94 -9.79 16.03 7.44
C GLU A 94 -8.31 16.34 7.70
N HIS A 95 -7.96 17.55 8.13
CA HIS A 95 -6.57 17.89 8.45
C HIS A 95 -6.02 17.04 9.60
N ARG A 96 -6.86 16.56 10.51
CA ARG A 96 -6.43 15.73 11.66
C ARG A 96 -5.72 14.44 11.27
N VAL A 97 -5.94 13.92 10.06
CA VAL A 97 -5.30 12.71 9.54
C VAL A 97 -4.34 13.02 8.38
N ALA A 98 -3.87 14.27 8.28
CA ALA A 98 -2.88 14.69 7.28
C ALA A 98 -1.54 13.96 7.45
N TYR A 99 -1.08 13.71 8.69
CA TYR A 99 0.14 12.94 8.96
C TYR A 99 0.17 11.55 8.31
N TRP A 100 -1.00 10.97 8.01
CA TRP A 100 -1.12 9.71 7.29
C TRP A 100 -1.08 9.93 5.78
N ARG A 101 -1.97 10.81 5.29
CA ARG A 101 -2.10 11.07 3.84
C ARG A 101 -0.84 11.67 3.23
N GLU A 102 -0.17 12.52 4.00
CA GLU A 102 0.98 13.32 3.57
C GLU A 102 2.33 12.68 3.95
N ASP A 103 2.33 11.50 4.58
CA ASP A 103 3.53 10.73 4.91
C ASP A 103 4.35 10.40 3.66
N TYR A 104 5.66 10.65 3.73
CA TYR A 104 6.55 10.40 2.60
C TYR A 104 6.65 8.92 2.25
N GLY A 105 6.64 8.04 3.26
CA GLY A 105 6.82 6.60 3.09
C GLY A 105 5.62 5.95 2.44
N ILE A 106 4.41 6.34 2.83
CA ILE A 106 3.16 5.82 2.25
C ILE A 106 3.08 6.18 0.77
N ASN A 107 3.35 7.44 0.43
CA ASN A 107 3.36 7.91 -0.95
C ASN A 107 4.48 7.27 -1.78
N SER A 108 5.66 7.07 -1.19
CA SER A 108 6.76 6.31 -1.79
C SER A 108 6.37 4.85 -2.06
N HIS A 109 5.74 4.18 -1.10
CA HIS A 109 5.24 2.81 -1.27
C HIS A 109 4.26 2.69 -2.43
N HIS A 110 3.26 3.58 -2.51
CA HIS A 110 2.26 3.56 -3.58
C HIS A 110 2.88 3.78 -4.97
N TRP A 111 3.86 4.69 -5.10
CA TRP A 111 4.62 4.85 -6.34
C TRP A 111 5.40 3.58 -6.71
N HIS A 112 6.13 2.98 -5.76
CA HIS A 112 6.89 1.76 -6.01
C HIS A 112 6.00 0.56 -6.34
N TRP A 113 4.82 0.45 -5.71
CA TRP A 113 3.87 -0.61 -6.00
C TRP A 113 3.42 -0.56 -7.47
N HIS A 114 3.00 0.62 -7.95
CA HIS A 114 2.63 0.81 -9.35
C HIS A 114 3.82 0.73 -10.32
N LEU A 115 5.05 0.98 -9.85
CA LEU A 115 6.26 0.71 -10.64
C LEU A 115 6.50 -0.80 -10.83
N VAL A 116 6.22 -1.61 -9.80
CA VAL A 116 6.35 -3.07 -9.83
C VAL A 116 5.21 -3.73 -10.61
N TYR A 117 3.99 -3.25 -10.42
CA TYR A 117 2.74 -3.73 -11.03
C TYR A 117 2.09 -2.66 -11.93
N PRO A 118 2.76 -2.24 -13.03
CA PRO A 118 2.24 -1.19 -13.89
C PRO A 118 1.10 -1.67 -14.78
N VAL A 119 0.27 -0.73 -15.19
CA VAL A 119 -0.80 -0.89 -16.18
C VAL A 119 -0.25 -0.65 -17.59
N ASP A 120 -0.71 -1.42 -18.58
CA ASP A 120 -0.48 -1.20 -20.03
C ASP A 120 1.00 -1.17 -20.49
N LEU A 121 1.91 -1.74 -19.71
CA LEU A 121 3.33 -1.89 -20.07
C LEU A 121 3.71 -3.32 -20.49
N GLY A 122 2.72 -4.18 -20.73
CA GLY A 122 2.92 -5.57 -21.17
C GLY A 122 3.65 -6.44 -20.15
N VAL A 123 3.48 -6.15 -18.86
CA VAL A 123 4.12 -6.87 -17.76
C VAL A 123 3.10 -7.78 -17.08
N MET A 124 3.20 -9.08 -17.32
CA MET A 124 2.42 -10.07 -16.59
C MET A 124 3.06 -10.34 -15.22
N ARG A 125 2.28 -10.21 -14.15
CA ARG A 125 2.68 -10.64 -12.80
C ARG A 125 1.63 -11.58 -12.24
N ASP A 126 2.10 -12.52 -11.40
CA ASP A 126 1.21 -13.43 -10.69
C ASP A 126 0.23 -12.65 -9.81
N ARG A 127 -1.06 -12.94 -9.97
CA ARG A 127 -2.16 -12.38 -9.18
C ARG A 127 -2.15 -10.84 -9.06
N LYS A 128 -1.75 -10.14 -10.14
CA LYS A 128 -1.69 -8.67 -10.18
C LYS A 128 -3.02 -8.04 -9.76
N GLY A 129 -4.14 -8.45 -10.38
CA GLY A 129 -5.45 -7.89 -10.11
C GLY A 129 -5.92 -8.15 -8.68
N GLU A 130 -5.62 -9.33 -8.12
CA GLU A 130 -5.94 -9.61 -6.71
C GLU A 130 -5.09 -8.76 -5.76
N LEU A 131 -3.80 -8.57 -6.08
CA LEU A 131 -2.91 -7.73 -5.29
C LEU A 131 -3.28 -6.25 -5.38
N PHE A 132 -3.76 -5.78 -6.54
CA PHE A 132 -4.34 -4.45 -6.71
C PHE A 132 -5.48 -4.24 -5.73
N PHE A 133 -6.45 -5.15 -5.69
CA PHE A 133 -7.54 -5.12 -4.72
C PHE A 133 -7.00 -5.13 -3.28
N TYR A 134 -6.14 -6.08 -2.95
CA TYR A 134 -5.75 -6.32 -1.56
C TYR A 134 -4.91 -5.17 -0.98
N MET A 135 -3.94 -4.67 -1.73
CA MET A 135 -3.09 -3.58 -1.28
C MET A 135 -3.92 -2.32 -0.99
N HIS A 136 -4.82 -1.93 -1.89
CA HIS A 136 -5.68 -0.76 -1.71
C HIS A 136 -6.74 -0.99 -0.60
N GLN A 137 -7.29 -2.19 -0.47
CA GLN A 137 -8.18 -2.54 0.65
C GLN A 137 -7.47 -2.40 2.00
N GLN A 138 -6.22 -2.85 2.09
CA GLN A 138 -5.41 -2.73 3.31
C GLN A 138 -5.05 -1.26 3.61
N MET A 139 -4.78 -0.44 2.59
CA MET A 139 -4.62 1.01 2.75
C MET A 139 -5.89 1.66 3.33
N LEU A 140 -7.08 1.30 2.83
CA LEU A 140 -8.35 1.82 3.33
C LEU A 140 -8.61 1.38 4.78
N ALA A 141 -8.35 0.10 5.10
CA ALA A 141 -8.51 -0.41 6.46
C ALA A 141 -7.63 0.37 7.46
N ARG A 142 -6.36 0.57 7.11
CA ARG A 142 -5.40 1.34 7.93
C ARG A 142 -5.79 2.81 8.02
N TYR A 143 -6.20 3.44 6.91
CA TYR A 143 -6.70 4.81 6.95
C TYR A 143 -7.92 4.97 7.84
N ASP A 144 -8.89 4.05 7.76
CA ASP A 144 -10.06 4.05 8.64
C ASP A 144 -9.68 3.89 10.13
N MET A 145 -8.64 3.12 10.46
CA MET A 145 -8.10 3.05 11.84
C MET A 145 -7.53 4.39 12.32
N ASP A 146 -6.77 5.07 11.47
CA ASP A 146 -6.17 6.36 11.80
C ASP A 146 -7.22 7.48 11.88
N ARG A 147 -8.27 7.42 11.04
CA ARG A 147 -9.45 8.29 11.17
C ARG A 147 -10.10 8.14 12.55
N LEU A 148 -10.35 6.90 12.98
CA LEU A 148 -10.89 6.63 14.32
C LEU A 148 -9.94 7.09 15.44
N SER A 149 -8.63 6.97 15.22
CA SER A 149 -7.58 7.43 16.15
C SER A 149 -7.60 8.95 16.38
N VAL A 150 -8.11 9.72 15.41
CA VAL A 150 -8.23 11.19 15.52
C VAL A 150 -9.67 11.67 15.68
N GLY A 151 -10.63 10.77 15.92
CA GLY A 151 -12.04 11.10 16.13
C GLY A 151 -12.74 11.58 14.85
N LEU A 152 -12.38 11.02 13.71
CA LEU A 152 -13.11 11.11 12.44
C LEU A 152 -13.93 9.83 12.24
N ASN A 153 -15.04 9.96 11.50
CA ASN A 153 -15.79 8.79 11.03
C ASN A 153 -15.02 8.07 9.92
N ARG A 154 -15.26 6.76 9.73
CA ARG A 154 -14.78 6.03 8.56
C ARG A 154 -15.15 6.71 7.25
N VAL A 155 -14.35 6.45 6.22
CA VAL A 155 -14.51 7.04 4.89
C VAL A 155 -15.87 6.71 4.29
N GLN A 156 -16.51 7.72 3.72
CA GLN A 156 -17.71 7.54 2.90
C GLN A 156 -17.33 7.38 1.43
N LYS A 157 -17.78 6.28 0.83
CA LYS A 157 -17.54 5.99 -0.59
C LYS A 157 -18.09 7.09 -1.51
N LEU A 158 -17.36 7.41 -2.58
CA LEU A 158 -17.79 8.34 -3.62
C LEU A 158 -18.64 7.61 -4.67
N SER A 159 -19.88 7.28 -4.31
CA SER A 159 -20.79 6.46 -5.14
C SER A 159 -21.73 7.26 -6.05
N ASN A 160 -21.93 8.56 -5.78
CA ASN A 160 -22.74 9.43 -6.62
C ASN A 160 -21.86 10.56 -7.15
N TRP A 161 -21.61 10.53 -8.46
CA TRP A 161 -20.72 11.48 -9.14
C TRP A 161 -21.45 12.71 -9.66
N ARG A 162 -22.77 12.77 -9.50
CA ARG A 162 -23.63 13.89 -9.89
C ARG A 162 -23.90 14.85 -8.73
N ILE A 163 -23.28 14.63 -7.58
CA ILE A 163 -23.36 15.53 -6.42
C ILE A 163 -21.99 16.13 -6.09
N PRO A 164 -21.96 17.35 -5.52
CA PRO A 164 -20.71 17.99 -5.09
C PRO A 164 -19.91 17.14 -4.09
N ILE A 165 -18.59 17.09 -4.28
CA ILE A 165 -17.63 16.50 -3.35
C ILE A 165 -17.36 17.53 -2.25
N PRO A 166 -17.76 17.28 -0.98
CA PRO A 166 -17.70 18.32 0.05
C PRO A 166 -16.30 18.85 0.33
N ASP A 167 -15.33 17.95 0.49
CA ASP A 167 -13.97 18.31 0.86
C ASP A 167 -13.09 18.60 -0.37
N GLY A 168 -12.60 19.84 -0.45
CA GLY A 168 -11.51 20.22 -1.33
C GLY A 168 -10.15 19.72 -0.85
N TYR A 169 -9.13 19.89 -1.68
CA TYR A 169 -7.74 19.62 -1.33
C TYR A 169 -6.81 20.56 -2.10
N PHE A 170 -5.87 21.15 -1.37
CA PHE A 170 -4.94 22.16 -1.89
C PHE A 170 -3.51 21.72 -1.63
N PRO A 171 -2.85 21.04 -2.59
CA PRO A 171 -1.62 20.31 -2.34
C PRO A 171 -0.44 21.14 -1.86
N LYS A 172 -0.34 22.44 -2.22
CA LYS A 172 0.85 23.27 -1.95
C LYS A 172 2.16 22.72 -2.56
N LEU A 173 2.09 21.65 -3.35
CA LEU A 173 3.21 21.05 -4.06
C LEU A 173 3.48 21.80 -5.37
N THR A 174 4.67 21.62 -5.92
CA THR A 174 5.08 22.20 -7.20
C THR A 174 5.76 21.15 -8.07
N ILE A 175 5.83 21.42 -9.38
CA ILE A 175 6.69 20.74 -10.33
C ILE A 175 7.84 21.69 -10.62
N ASN A 176 8.97 21.50 -9.92
CA ASN A 176 10.10 22.45 -9.89
C ASN A 176 10.56 22.90 -11.29
N ASN A 177 10.87 21.93 -12.16
CA ASN A 177 11.42 22.22 -13.49
C ASN A 177 10.45 22.97 -14.44
N ALA A 178 9.14 22.90 -14.19
CA ALA A 178 8.11 23.56 -14.99
C ALA A 178 7.60 24.86 -14.35
N GLY A 179 7.91 25.11 -13.07
CA GLY A 179 7.33 26.21 -12.30
C GLY A 179 5.80 26.12 -12.17
N GLN A 180 5.22 24.93 -12.37
CA GLN A 180 3.77 24.71 -12.34
C GLN A 180 3.35 24.13 -11.00
N THR A 181 2.23 24.62 -10.47
CA THR A 181 1.60 24.04 -9.28
C THR A 181 0.71 22.86 -9.65
N TRP A 182 0.52 21.94 -8.72
CA TRP A 182 -0.52 20.92 -8.86
C TRP A 182 -1.90 21.57 -8.74
N GLY A 183 -2.84 21.09 -9.56
CA GLY A 183 -4.24 21.50 -9.51
C GLY A 183 -4.82 21.34 -8.11
N SER A 184 -5.58 22.34 -7.65
CA SER A 184 -6.28 22.30 -6.37
C SER A 184 -7.77 22.09 -6.58
N ARG A 185 -8.37 21.17 -5.83
CA ARG A 185 -9.83 20.96 -5.83
C ARG A 185 -10.48 21.84 -4.77
N GLN A 186 -11.45 22.65 -5.16
CA GLN A 186 -12.23 23.47 -4.23
C GLN A 186 -13.20 22.59 -3.43
N ASP A 187 -13.67 23.10 -2.30
CA ASP A 187 -14.81 22.47 -1.62
C ASP A 187 -16.04 22.47 -2.54
N ASN A 188 -16.86 21.42 -2.45
CA ASN A 188 -18.08 21.26 -3.25
C ASN A 188 -17.84 21.26 -4.77
N SER A 189 -16.68 20.81 -5.24
CA SER A 189 -16.46 20.57 -6.67
C SER A 189 -17.34 19.42 -7.17
N LEU A 190 -17.91 19.58 -8.37
CA LEU A 190 -18.71 18.57 -9.04
C LEU A 190 -17.85 17.83 -10.07
N LEU A 191 -18.05 16.52 -10.21
CA LEU A 191 -17.42 15.75 -11.27
C LEU A 191 -17.96 16.19 -12.64
N GLN A 192 -17.06 16.48 -13.58
CA GLN A 192 -17.39 16.99 -14.91
C GLN A 192 -16.81 16.08 -15.99
N ASP A 193 -17.39 16.14 -17.19
CA ASP A 193 -16.87 15.37 -18.32
C ASP A 193 -15.45 15.82 -18.67
N TYR A 194 -14.58 14.86 -19.00
CA TYR A 194 -13.21 15.13 -19.39
C TYR A 194 -13.14 15.48 -20.87
N ARG A 195 -12.57 16.65 -21.18
CA ARG A 195 -12.50 17.23 -22.53
C ARG A 195 -11.12 17.79 -22.87
N ARG A 196 -10.07 17.40 -22.12
CA ARG A 196 -8.72 17.90 -22.40
C ARG A 196 -8.09 17.14 -23.56
N GLU A 197 -7.39 17.86 -24.44
CA GLU A 197 -6.66 17.29 -25.59
C GLU A 197 -5.14 17.30 -25.37
N ASP A 198 -4.65 17.86 -24.27
CA ASP A 198 -3.22 18.10 -24.01
C ASP A 198 -2.42 16.84 -23.64
N PHE A 199 -3.09 15.77 -23.20
CA PHE A 199 -2.44 14.52 -22.77
C PHE A 199 -2.65 13.33 -23.72
N GLY A 200 -3.34 13.53 -24.85
CA GLY A 200 -3.60 12.44 -25.82
C GLY A 200 -4.53 11.34 -25.30
N LEU A 201 -5.23 11.59 -24.19
CA LEU A 201 -6.33 10.75 -23.71
C LEU A 201 -7.62 11.09 -24.47
N LEU A 202 -8.50 10.10 -24.63
CA LEU A 202 -9.81 10.32 -25.22
C LEU A 202 -10.70 11.12 -24.27
N SER A 203 -11.56 11.95 -24.84
CA SER A 203 -12.65 12.57 -24.08
C SER A 203 -13.52 11.49 -23.44
N LEU A 204 -14.00 11.76 -22.22
CA LEU A 204 -14.80 10.81 -21.46
C LEU A 204 -15.97 11.52 -20.77
N ASP A 205 -17.16 10.96 -20.92
CA ASP A 205 -18.34 11.43 -20.20
C ASP A 205 -18.44 10.76 -18.83
N VAL A 206 -18.93 11.49 -17.81
CA VAL A 206 -19.22 10.88 -16.50
C VAL A 206 -20.23 9.73 -16.64
N SER A 207 -21.13 9.78 -17.63
CA SER A 207 -22.04 8.67 -17.93
C SER A 207 -21.40 7.41 -18.49
N GLU A 208 -20.18 7.50 -19.04
CA GLU A 208 -19.44 6.30 -19.45
C GLU A 208 -18.91 5.54 -18.25
N LEU A 209 -18.40 6.25 -17.23
CA LEU A 209 -18.05 5.64 -15.93
C LEU A 209 -19.27 4.92 -15.32
N GLU A 210 -20.48 5.50 -15.45
CA GLU A 210 -21.72 4.95 -14.86
C GLU A 210 -22.11 3.64 -15.57
N GLN A 211 -21.90 3.58 -16.87
CA GLN A 211 -22.12 2.38 -17.68
C GLN A 211 -21.10 1.28 -17.36
N TRP A 212 -19.82 1.62 -17.24
CA TRP A 212 -18.76 0.67 -16.87
C TRP A 212 -19.04 0.05 -15.50
N HIS A 213 -19.36 0.86 -14.49
CA HIS A 213 -19.80 0.37 -13.19
C HIS A 213 -20.97 -0.61 -13.31
N SER A 214 -22.03 -0.23 -14.04
CA SER A 214 -23.23 -1.07 -14.19
C SER A 214 -22.89 -2.43 -14.80
N ARG A 215 -22.07 -2.46 -15.85
CA ARG A 215 -21.63 -3.71 -16.51
C ARG A 215 -20.79 -4.59 -15.59
N ILE A 216 -19.89 -3.99 -14.80
CA ILE A 216 -19.08 -4.72 -13.82
C ILE A 216 -19.97 -5.32 -12.73
N MET A 217 -20.92 -4.55 -12.20
CA MET A 217 -21.87 -5.04 -11.19
C MET A 217 -22.77 -6.16 -11.74
N ASP A 218 -23.24 -6.03 -12.98
CA ASP A 218 -24.01 -7.08 -13.65
C ASP A 218 -23.19 -8.37 -13.80
N ALA A 219 -21.92 -8.28 -14.19
CA ALA A 219 -21.02 -9.43 -14.29
C ALA A 219 -20.80 -10.11 -12.93
N ILE A 220 -20.59 -9.33 -11.87
CA ILE A 220 -20.45 -9.85 -10.50
C ILE A 220 -21.71 -10.61 -10.07
N HIS A 221 -22.89 -10.01 -10.24
CA HIS A 221 -24.16 -10.63 -9.81
C HIS A 221 -24.59 -11.82 -10.67
N GLN A 222 -24.26 -11.82 -11.97
CA GLN A 222 -24.46 -12.96 -12.85
C GLN A 222 -23.44 -14.08 -12.59
N GLY A 223 -22.28 -13.75 -12.02
CA GLY A 223 -21.23 -14.70 -11.64
C GLY A 223 -20.25 -15.05 -12.76
N TYR A 224 -20.16 -14.22 -13.80
CA TYR A 224 -19.19 -14.40 -14.90
C TYR A 224 -18.85 -13.06 -15.59
N LEU A 225 -17.63 -12.97 -16.11
CA LEU A 225 -17.23 -11.96 -17.08
C LEU A 225 -17.41 -12.51 -18.49
N VAL A 226 -17.53 -11.61 -19.47
CA VAL A 226 -17.66 -11.91 -20.90
C VAL A 226 -16.48 -11.33 -21.65
N ASP A 227 -15.78 -12.15 -22.43
CA ASP A 227 -14.65 -11.71 -23.25
C ASP A 227 -15.10 -11.01 -24.55
N HIS A 228 -14.15 -10.66 -25.43
CA HIS A 228 -14.43 -10.02 -26.71
C HIS A 228 -15.22 -10.89 -27.70
N ASP A 229 -15.13 -12.22 -27.58
CA ASP A 229 -15.80 -13.19 -28.45
C ASP A 229 -17.19 -13.59 -27.93
N GLY A 230 -17.55 -13.12 -26.73
CA GLY A 230 -18.81 -13.44 -26.07
C GLY A 230 -18.74 -14.68 -25.17
N ASN A 231 -17.57 -15.26 -24.93
CA ASN A 231 -17.43 -16.40 -24.02
C ASN A 231 -17.50 -15.96 -22.57
N GLN A 232 -18.12 -16.79 -21.74
CA GLN A 232 -18.31 -16.52 -20.32
C GLN A 232 -17.19 -17.15 -19.49
N THR A 233 -16.50 -16.34 -18.69
CA THR A 233 -15.52 -16.79 -17.69
C THR A 233 -16.10 -16.64 -16.30
N ARG A 234 -16.28 -17.75 -15.59
CA ARG A 234 -16.91 -17.77 -14.26
C ARG A 234 -16.07 -17.02 -13.23
N LEU A 235 -16.72 -16.17 -12.44
CA LEU A 235 -16.13 -15.48 -11.30
C LEU A 235 -16.20 -16.36 -10.05
N THR A 236 -15.10 -17.02 -9.71
CA THR A 236 -14.99 -17.87 -8.50
C THR A 236 -13.57 -17.85 -7.96
N ASP A 237 -13.44 -17.75 -6.63
CA ASP A 237 -12.13 -17.88 -5.99
C ASP A 237 -11.73 -19.35 -5.79
N ASN A 238 -12.64 -20.31 -5.96
CA ASN A 238 -12.37 -21.72 -5.73
C ASN A 238 -11.79 -22.40 -6.99
N VAL A 239 -10.62 -21.93 -7.42
CA VAL A 239 -9.88 -22.44 -8.59
C VAL A 239 -8.48 -22.92 -8.18
N LYS A 240 -7.83 -23.69 -9.05
CA LYS A 240 -6.44 -24.12 -8.88
C LYS A 240 -5.58 -23.51 -9.99
N PRO A 241 -4.31 -23.17 -9.71
CA PRO A 241 -3.38 -22.76 -10.76
C PRO A 241 -3.36 -23.78 -11.92
N PRO A 242 -3.29 -23.32 -13.18
CA PRO A 242 -3.02 -21.95 -13.63
C PRO A 242 -4.25 -21.03 -13.77
N GLU A 243 -5.46 -21.48 -13.42
CA GLU A 243 -6.67 -20.66 -13.54
C GLU A 243 -6.63 -19.46 -12.59
N LYS A 244 -6.97 -18.26 -13.11
CA LYS A 244 -7.08 -17.04 -12.30
C LYS A 244 -8.30 -17.10 -11.39
N ARG A 245 -8.13 -16.61 -10.15
CA ARG A 245 -9.25 -16.42 -9.22
C ARG A 245 -10.18 -15.34 -9.77
N GLY A 246 -11.47 -15.42 -9.44
CA GLY A 246 -12.44 -14.41 -9.85
C GLY A 246 -12.08 -13.00 -9.35
N ILE A 247 -11.50 -12.87 -8.14
CA ILE A 247 -11.01 -11.57 -7.65
C ILE A 247 -9.85 -11.01 -8.51
N ASP A 248 -9.00 -11.87 -9.04
CA ASP A 248 -7.87 -11.47 -9.89
C ASP A 248 -8.35 -10.97 -11.25
N LEU A 249 -9.28 -11.72 -11.87
CA LEU A 249 -9.95 -11.30 -13.10
C LEU A 249 -10.71 -9.98 -12.93
N LEU A 250 -11.37 -9.80 -11.78
CA LEU A 250 -12.09 -8.56 -11.48
C LEU A 250 -11.11 -7.40 -11.27
N GLY A 251 -9.96 -7.63 -10.63
CA GLY A 251 -8.92 -6.62 -10.47
C GLY A 251 -8.39 -6.12 -11.80
N ASP A 252 -8.06 -7.04 -12.71
CA ASP A 252 -7.64 -6.74 -14.08
C ASP A 252 -8.69 -5.96 -14.87
N THR A 253 -9.97 -6.19 -14.58
CA THR A 253 -11.12 -5.56 -15.23
C THR A 253 -11.44 -4.17 -14.68
N VAL A 254 -11.24 -3.95 -13.37
CA VAL A 254 -11.58 -2.70 -12.69
C VAL A 254 -10.45 -1.68 -12.81
N GLU A 255 -9.18 -2.11 -12.77
CA GLU A 255 -8.02 -1.20 -12.76
C GLU A 255 -8.03 -0.23 -13.96
N ALA A 256 -8.20 -0.60 -15.22
CA ALA A 256 -8.03 -1.89 -15.88
C ALA A 256 -6.65 -1.94 -16.56
N ASP A 257 -6.20 -3.12 -16.98
CA ASP A 257 -5.06 -3.23 -17.89
C ASP A 257 -5.54 -3.83 -19.21
N SER A 258 -5.41 -3.05 -20.27
CA SER A 258 -6.01 -3.34 -21.58
C SER A 258 -5.49 -4.63 -22.21
N SER A 259 -4.31 -5.10 -21.78
CA SER A 259 -3.67 -6.31 -22.29
C SER A 259 -4.10 -7.59 -21.55
N ILE A 260 -4.66 -7.46 -20.34
CA ILE A 260 -5.00 -8.60 -19.46
C ILE A 260 -6.47 -8.64 -19.07
N SER A 261 -7.16 -7.50 -19.11
CA SER A 261 -8.61 -7.42 -18.95
C SER A 261 -9.29 -8.22 -20.05
N LEU A 262 -10.27 -9.05 -19.70
CA LEU A 262 -10.96 -9.92 -20.65
C LEU A 262 -11.70 -9.14 -21.74
N ASN A 263 -12.17 -7.92 -21.42
CA ASN A 263 -12.88 -7.06 -22.35
C ASN A 263 -12.85 -5.59 -21.90
N SER A 264 -11.69 -4.94 -22.04
CA SER A 264 -11.48 -3.54 -21.64
C SER A 264 -12.39 -2.55 -22.39
N LEU A 265 -12.80 -2.86 -23.63
CA LEU A 265 -13.75 -2.03 -24.39
C LEU A 265 -15.16 -2.08 -23.80
N PHE A 266 -15.57 -3.21 -23.23
CA PHE A 266 -16.89 -3.39 -22.65
C PHE A 266 -16.95 -2.93 -21.19
N TYR A 267 -16.00 -3.37 -20.36
CA TYR A 267 -15.97 -3.03 -18.93
C TYR A 267 -15.27 -1.69 -18.64
N GLY A 268 -14.51 -1.16 -19.59
CA GLY A 268 -13.86 0.14 -19.47
C GLY A 268 -12.56 0.13 -18.67
N ASP A 269 -12.19 1.32 -18.21
CA ASP A 269 -11.00 1.61 -17.41
C ASP A 269 -11.40 2.41 -16.16
N LEU A 270 -12.30 1.81 -15.37
CA LEU A 270 -13.09 2.52 -14.36
C LEU A 270 -12.22 3.22 -13.32
N HIS A 271 -11.29 2.49 -12.67
CA HIS A 271 -10.46 3.05 -11.60
C HIS A 271 -9.55 4.17 -12.12
N ASN A 272 -8.79 3.94 -13.20
CA ASN A 272 -7.83 4.91 -13.71
C ASN A 272 -8.52 6.16 -14.27
N MET A 273 -9.61 6.00 -15.02
CA MET A 273 -10.33 7.17 -15.54
C MET A 273 -11.02 7.97 -14.43
N GLY A 274 -11.42 7.33 -13.33
CA GLY A 274 -11.84 8.05 -12.13
C GLY A 274 -10.75 8.95 -11.56
N HIS A 275 -9.49 8.48 -11.52
CA HIS A 275 -8.34 9.31 -11.15
C HIS A 275 -8.14 10.48 -12.11
N VAL A 276 -8.22 10.24 -13.43
CA VAL A 276 -8.08 11.28 -14.46
C VAL A 276 -9.14 12.37 -14.28
N VAL A 277 -10.42 11.99 -14.21
CA VAL A 277 -11.54 12.93 -14.06
C VAL A 277 -11.44 13.72 -12.75
N LEU A 278 -11.10 13.06 -11.63
CA LEU A 278 -10.90 13.73 -10.34
C LEU A 278 -9.70 14.69 -10.36
N SER A 279 -8.63 14.34 -11.08
CA SER A 279 -7.44 15.19 -11.20
C SER A 279 -7.66 16.43 -12.07
N ALA A 280 -8.57 16.36 -13.05
CA ALA A 280 -8.89 17.44 -13.97
C ALA A 280 -10.09 18.29 -13.52
N ILE A 281 -10.71 17.96 -12.38
CA ILE A 281 -12.01 18.53 -11.95
C ILE A 281 -12.05 20.07 -11.89
N HIS A 282 -10.90 20.72 -11.68
CA HIS A 282 -10.78 22.18 -11.63
C HIS A 282 -10.61 22.85 -13.01
N ASP A 283 -10.22 22.08 -14.04
CA ASP A 283 -10.02 22.54 -15.42
C ASP A 283 -10.22 21.37 -16.40
N PRO A 284 -11.47 20.86 -16.55
CA PRO A 284 -11.75 19.60 -17.25
C PRO A 284 -11.69 19.71 -18.78
N ASP A 285 -11.72 20.93 -19.33
CA ASP A 285 -11.65 21.25 -20.75
C ASP A 285 -10.33 21.96 -21.14
N TYR A 286 -9.41 22.11 -20.18
CA TYR A 286 -8.13 22.78 -20.35
C TYR A 286 -8.23 24.26 -20.75
N ALA A 287 -9.39 24.90 -20.53
CA ALA A 287 -9.61 26.29 -20.88
C ALA A 287 -8.67 27.25 -20.11
N HIS A 288 -8.23 26.85 -18.92
CA HIS A 288 -7.35 27.65 -18.07
C HIS A 288 -5.87 27.25 -18.17
N ARG A 289 -5.55 26.22 -18.95
CA ARG A 289 -4.20 25.66 -19.09
C ARG A 289 -3.59 25.24 -17.75
N GLU A 290 -4.42 24.85 -16.80
CA GLU A 290 -3.97 24.41 -15.49
C GLU A 290 -3.44 22.97 -15.58
N ASN A 291 -2.42 22.68 -14.76
CA ASN A 291 -1.93 21.32 -14.61
C ASN A 291 -2.97 20.45 -13.87
N LEU A 292 -2.86 19.12 -14.00
CA LEU A 292 -3.69 18.19 -13.25
C LEU A 292 -3.41 18.26 -11.74
N GLY A 293 -4.40 17.88 -10.93
CA GLY A 293 -4.26 17.73 -9.49
C GLY A 293 -3.53 16.45 -9.09
N VAL A 294 -3.21 16.32 -7.80
CA VAL A 294 -2.42 15.20 -7.25
C VAL A 294 -2.98 13.80 -7.51
N MET A 295 -4.28 13.69 -7.81
CA MET A 295 -4.90 12.42 -8.22
C MET A 295 -4.32 11.82 -9.51
N SER A 296 -3.58 12.59 -10.32
CA SER A 296 -2.98 12.12 -11.57
C SER A 296 -1.63 11.41 -11.42
N ASP A 297 -1.04 11.37 -10.21
CA ASP A 297 0.30 10.80 -10.00
C ASP A 297 0.33 9.94 -8.74
N THR A 298 0.83 8.71 -8.88
CA THR A 298 0.87 7.72 -7.79
C THR A 298 1.75 8.17 -6.62
N ALA A 299 2.76 9.02 -6.83
CA ALA A 299 3.55 9.56 -5.72
C ALA A 299 2.82 10.65 -4.91
N THR A 300 1.63 11.09 -5.34
CA THR A 300 0.91 12.21 -4.69
C THR A 300 -0.58 11.96 -4.45
N ALA A 301 -1.22 11.01 -5.13
CA ALA A 301 -2.66 10.79 -5.08
C ALA A 301 -3.17 10.51 -3.65
N MET A 302 -2.42 9.73 -2.86
CA MET A 302 -2.79 9.37 -1.49
C MET A 302 -2.87 10.56 -0.52
N ARG A 303 -2.36 11.74 -0.91
CA ARG A 303 -2.44 12.97 -0.11
C ARG A 303 -3.85 13.55 -0.08
N ASP A 304 -4.61 13.33 -1.15
CA ASP A 304 -5.96 13.89 -1.31
C ASP A 304 -7.01 13.04 -0.56
N PRO A 305 -7.87 13.63 0.29
CA PRO A 305 -8.99 12.90 0.91
C PRO A 305 -9.90 12.17 -0.08
N VAL A 306 -10.03 12.66 -1.33
CA VAL A 306 -10.87 12.02 -2.35
C VAL A 306 -10.32 10.69 -2.81
N PHE A 307 -9.00 10.47 -2.74
CA PHE A 307 -8.37 9.18 -3.06
C PHE A 307 -9.06 8.07 -2.29
N TYR A 308 -9.18 8.24 -0.97
CA TYR A 308 -9.79 7.24 -0.11
C TYR A 308 -11.28 7.08 -0.36
N ARG A 309 -12.00 8.16 -0.72
CA ARG A 309 -13.43 8.06 -1.06
C ARG A 309 -13.66 7.32 -2.38
N TRP A 310 -12.82 7.57 -3.37
CA TRP A 310 -12.81 6.88 -4.66
C TRP A 310 -12.44 5.41 -4.48
N HIS A 311 -11.33 5.13 -3.78
CA HIS A 311 -10.89 3.78 -3.49
C HIS A 311 -11.87 3.01 -2.59
N LYS A 312 -12.60 3.66 -1.68
CA LYS A 312 -13.70 3.01 -0.92
C LYS A 312 -14.87 2.62 -1.83
N TYR A 313 -15.13 3.39 -2.88
CA TYR A 313 -16.11 3.01 -3.90
C TYR A 313 -15.62 1.85 -4.78
N ILE A 314 -14.34 1.84 -5.14
CA ILE A 314 -13.72 0.73 -5.88
C ILE A 314 -13.67 -0.56 -5.02
N ASP A 315 -13.27 -0.47 -3.76
CA ASP A 315 -13.30 -1.58 -2.79
C ASP A 315 -14.72 -2.13 -2.64
N ASP A 316 -15.75 -1.29 -2.59
CA ASP A 316 -17.15 -1.72 -2.51
C ASP A 316 -17.54 -2.65 -3.67
N ILE A 317 -17.08 -2.39 -4.91
CA ILE A 317 -17.27 -3.29 -6.06
C ILE A 317 -16.65 -4.67 -5.78
N PHE A 318 -15.41 -4.70 -5.29
CA PHE A 318 -14.75 -5.96 -4.92
C PHE A 318 -15.44 -6.66 -3.74
N GLN A 319 -15.96 -5.90 -2.77
CA GLN A 319 -16.67 -6.44 -1.63
C GLN A 319 -17.99 -7.09 -2.05
N GLU A 320 -18.71 -6.53 -3.02
CA GLU A 320 -19.92 -7.16 -3.60
C GLU A 320 -19.59 -8.54 -4.18
N TYR A 321 -18.45 -8.69 -4.87
CA TYR A 321 -17.96 -10.00 -5.29
C TYR A 321 -17.56 -10.91 -4.11
N LYS A 322 -16.86 -10.38 -3.10
CA LYS A 322 -16.38 -11.19 -1.97
C LYS A 322 -17.51 -11.68 -1.06
N VAL A 323 -18.60 -10.95 -0.92
CA VAL A 323 -19.75 -11.39 -0.08
C VAL A 323 -20.59 -12.48 -0.73
N ILE A 324 -20.60 -12.59 -2.06
CA ILE A 324 -21.28 -13.69 -2.77
C ILE A 324 -20.48 -14.99 -2.75
N GLN A 325 -19.17 -14.93 -2.48
CA GLN A 325 -18.36 -16.14 -2.34
C GLN A 325 -18.87 -17.01 -1.16
N PRO A 326 -18.80 -18.34 -1.27
CA PRO A 326 -19.12 -19.23 -0.17
C PRO A 326 -18.25 -18.91 1.06
N PRO A 327 -18.82 -18.83 2.27
CA PRO A 327 -18.03 -18.75 3.49
C PRO A 327 -17.02 -19.90 3.57
N TYR A 328 -15.88 -19.67 4.22
CA TYR A 328 -14.94 -20.75 4.48
C TYR A 328 -15.56 -21.85 5.34
N THR A 329 -15.25 -23.10 5.01
CA THR A 329 -15.71 -24.25 5.81
C THR A 329 -14.87 -24.40 7.08
N THR A 330 -15.37 -25.19 8.04
CA THR A 330 -14.60 -25.53 9.25
C THR A 330 -13.26 -26.17 8.89
N GLU A 331 -13.25 -27.03 7.87
CA GLU A 331 -12.06 -27.74 7.40
C GLU A 331 -11.02 -26.78 6.80
N GLU A 332 -11.47 -25.75 6.09
CA GLU A 332 -10.58 -24.73 5.51
C GLU A 332 -9.95 -23.83 6.57
N LEU A 333 -10.64 -23.60 7.70
CA LEU A 333 -10.17 -22.75 8.80
C LEU A 333 -9.40 -23.52 9.88
N SER A 334 -9.70 -24.80 10.09
CA SER A 334 -9.19 -25.56 11.23
C SER A 334 -7.82 -26.20 10.97
N LEU A 335 -7.04 -26.29 12.04
CA LEU A 335 -5.82 -27.10 12.09
C LEU A 335 -5.80 -27.89 13.40
N SER A 336 -6.52 -29.02 13.43
CA SER A 336 -6.80 -29.78 14.67
C SER A 336 -5.57 -30.31 15.42
N SER A 337 -4.44 -30.46 14.73
CA SER A 337 -3.17 -30.88 15.36
C SER A 337 -2.45 -29.75 16.11
N VAL A 338 -2.93 -28.51 16.00
CA VAL A 338 -2.31 -27.33 16.59
C VAL A 338 -3.31 -26.57 17.46
N GLU A 339 -2.86 -26.19 18.65
CA GLU A 339 -3.57 -25.32 19.57
C GLU A 339 -2.74 -24.05 19.83
N VAL A 340 -3.29 -22.86 19.56
CA VAL A 340 -2.68 -21.59 19.95
C VAL A 340 -3.17 -21.24 21.35
N VAL A 341 -2.33 -21.51 22.35
CA VAL A 341 -2.66 -21.39 23.78
C VAL A 341 -2.77 -19.93 24.21
N SER A 342 -1.86 -19.07 23.72
CA SER A 342 -1.88 -17.65 24.08
C SER A 342 -1.12 -16.81 23.08
N VAL A 343 -1.57 -15.58 22.89
CA VAL A 343 -0.89 -14.54 22.12
C VAL A 343 -0.70 -13.33 23.01
N ALA A 344 0.44 -12.68 22.90
CA ALA A 344 0.70 -11.38 23.51
C ALA A 344 1.62 -10.56 22.63
N VAL A 345 1.61 -9.24 22.84
CA VAL A 345 2.65 -8.34 22.34
C VAL A 345 3.41 -7.77 23.52
N GLU A 346 4.72 -7.65 23.40
CA GLU A 346 5.59 -7.09 24.43
C GLU A 346 6.41 -5.96 23.83
N SER A 347 6.36 -4.78 24.46
CA SER A 347 7.14 -3.60 24.08
C SER A 347 7.56 -2.84 25.33
N GLN A 348 8.82 -2.43 25.43
CA GLN A 348 9.32 -1.64 26.57
C GLN A 348 8.98 -2.25 27.95
N GLY A 349 8.98 -3.58 28.07
CA GLY A 349 8.60 -4.30 29.29
C GLY A 349 7.11 -4.28 29.64
N GLN A 350 6.26 -3.68 28.80
CA GLN A 350 4.81 -3.70 28.92
C GLN A 350 4.20 -4.78 28.03
N LYS A 351 3.19 -5.47 28.56
CA LYS A 351 2.46 -6.51 27.83
C LYS A 351 1.13 -5.96 27.32
N ASN A 352 0.81 -6.22 26.05
CA ASN A 352 -0.43 -5.82 25.37
C ASN A 352 -0.67 -4.30 25.35
N GLN A 353 0.39 -3.51 25.54
CA GLN A 353 0.40 -2.06 25.42
C GLN A 353 1.47 -1.68 24.41
N LEU A 354 1.06 -0.97 23.36
CA LEU A 354 1.94 -0.46 22.32
C LEU A 354 1.91 1.06 22.37
N ILE A 355 3.05 1.67 22.07
CA ILE A 355 3.22 3.12 22.14
C ILE A 355 3.66 3.63 20.78
N THR A 356 2.95 4.65 20.31
CA THR A 356 3.25 5.43 19.11
C THR A 356 3.62 6.85 19.48
N GLY A 357 4.29 7.55 18.58
CA GLY A 357 4.72 8.93 18.78
C GLY A 357 5.33 9.52 17.52
N TRP A 358 5.89 10.71 17.61
CA TRP A 358 6.53 11.36 16.47
C TRP A 358 8.01 10.96 16.37
N SER A 359 8.52 10.86 15.15
CA SER A 359 9.96 10.70 14.91
C SER A 359 10.35 11.55 13.69
N THR A 360 11.64 11.68 13.44
CA THR A 360 12.14 12.49 12.32
C THR A 360 13.10 11.67 11.46
N ARG A 361 13.08 11.91 10.16
CA ARG A 361 14.02 11.32 9.21
C ARG A 361 14.61 12.37 8.29
N ASP A 362 15.91 12.26 8.05
CA ASP A 362 16.67 13.17 7.19
C ASP A 362 16.83 12.56 5.80
N PHE A 363 16.67 13.39 4.76
CA PHE A 363 16.90 13.06 3.35
C PHE A 363 17.76 14.13 2.70
N GLU A 364 18.68 13.74 1.82
CA GLU A 364 19.53 14.70 1.11
C GLU A 364 18.84 15.19 -0.17
N ALA A 365 18.24 16.38 -0.12
CA ALA A 365 17.47 16.96 -1.21
C ALA A 365 18.35 17.56 -2.33
N SER A 366 19.66 17.75 -2.10
CA SER A 366 20.57 18.43 -3.03
C SER A 366 20.48 17.94 -4.49
N ARG A 367 20.31 16.64 -4.71
CA ARG A 367 20.29 16.05 -6.07
C ARG A 367 18.95 16.20 -6.79
N GLY A 368 17.88 16.53 -6.07
CA GLY A 368 16.53 16.74 -6.60
C GLY A 368 16.09 18.21 -6.64
N LEU A 369 17.01 19.13 -6.35
CA LEU A 369 16.78 20.58 -6.41
C LEU A 369 17.52 21.16 -7.61
N ASP A 370 16.86 22.05 -8.35
CA ASP A 370 17.40 22.62 -9.60
C ASP A 370 18.49 23.69 -9.37
N PHE A 371 18.73 24.09 -8.12
CA PHE A 371 19.77 25.06 -7.77
C PHE A 371 21.03 24.35 -7.27
N ASN A 372 22.19 24.88 -7.68
CA ASN A 372 23.47 24.39 -7.17
C ASN A 372 23.75 25.05 -5.82
N ALA A 373 23.70 24.26 -4.74
CA ALA A 373 24.17 24.67 -3.43
C ALA A 373 25.64 24.27 -3.23
N ASP A 374 26.43 25.13 -2.60
CA ASP A 374 27.81 24.83 -2.23
C ASP A 374 27.91 23.78 -1.10
N LYS A 375 26.81 23.60 -0.36
CA LYS A 375 26.69 22.69 0.80
C LYS A 375 25.55 21.69 0.58
N PRO A 376 25.65 20.46 1.10
CA PRO A 376 24.53 19.52 1.13
C PRO A 376 23.30 20.13 1.81
N VAL A 377 22.15 19.97 1.16
CA VAL A 377 20.84 20.46 1.60
C VAL A 377 20.02 19.25 2.04
N MET A 378 19.72 19.20 3.33
CA MET A 378 18.96 18.16 3.99
C MET A 378 17.54 18.62 4.25
N VAL A 379 16.58 17.74 4.02
CA VAL A 379 15.21 17.88 4.50
C VAL A 379 14.97 16.92 5.66
N ARG A 380 14.53 17.45 6.81
CA ARG A 380 14.13 16.65 7.97
C ARG A 380 12.61 16.55 8.01
N LEU A 381 12.07 15.36 7.82
CA LEU A 381 10.62 15.12 7.81
C LEU A 381 10.16 14.50 9.13
N THR A 382 9.13 15.08 9.75
CA THR A 382 8.45 14.49 10.90
C THR A 382 7.40 13.48 10.45
N HIS A 383 7.39 12.28 11.04
CA HIS A 383 6.46 11.21 10.72
C HIS A 383 6.00 10.45 11.98
N LEU A 384 4.86 9.76 11.89
CA LEU A 384 4.42 8.84 12.94
C LEU A 384 5.43 7.70 13.05
N ASN A 385 5.64 7.18 14.26
CA ASN A 385 6.47 6.00 14.49
C ASN A 385 5.93 5.22 15.70
N HIS A 386 6.54 4.06 15.98
CA HIS A 386 6.24 3.26 17.15
C HIS A 386 7.50 2.66 17.78
N HIS A 387 7.44 2.31 19.07
CA HIS A 387 8.50 1.50 19.68
C HIS A 387 8.50 0.09 19.08
N PRO A 388 9.67 -0.54 18.88
CA PRO A 388 9.74 -1.94 18.50
C PRO A 388 9.00 -2.83 19.51
N PHE A 389 8.40 -3.91 19.02
CA PHE A 389 7.69 -4.86 19.84
C PHE A 389 7.85 -6.28 19.31
N VAL A 390 7.56 -7.27 20.17
CA VAL A 390 7.66 -8.69 19.83
C VAL A 390 6.31 -9.36 20.05
N TYR A 391 5.85 -10.13 19.06
CA TYR A 391 4.76 -11.07 19.23
C TYR A 391 5.27 -12.30 19.99
N SER A 392 4.64 -12.62 21.11
CA SER A 392 4.88 -13.83 21.89
C SER A 392 3.70 -14.79 21.73
N ILE A 393 3.87 -15.83 20.92
CA ILE A 393 2.83 -16.80 20.58
C ILE A 393 3.21 -18.15 21.19
N LYS A 394 2.34 -18.69 22.05
CA LYS A 394 2.51 -20.05 22.59
C LYS A 394 1.56 -20.98 21.85
N ALA A 395 2.10 -22.02 21.25
CA ALA A 395 1.34 -23.00 20.49
C ALA A 395 1.75 -24.42 20.86
N VAL A 396 0.80 -25.34 20.88
CA VAL A 396 1.02 -26.77 21.14
C VAL A 396 0.76 -27.54 19.86
N ASN A 397 1.75 -28.30 19.39
CA ASN A 397 1.56 -29.32 18.36
C ASN A 397 1.27 -30.65 19.05
N SER A 398 0.04 -31.15 18.96
CA SER A 398 -0.40 -32.42 19.55
C SER A 398 0.02 -33.64 18.71
N GLY A 399 0.56 -33.42 17.51
CA GLY A 399 1.11 -34.47 16.66
C GLY A 399 2.44 -35.03 17.17
N SER A 400 2.78 -36.25 16.72
CA SER A 400 4.05 -36.91 17.05
C SER A 400 5.23 -36.46 16.19
N LEU A 401 4.97 -35.69 15.11
CA LEU A 401 5.98 -35.21 14.17
C LEU A 401 6.02 -33.67 14.14
N PRO A 402 7.18 -33.07 13.81
CA PRO A 402 7.26 -31.66 13.49
C PRO A 402 6.27 -31.27 12.39
N LYS A 403 5.73 -30.06 12.48
CA LYS A 403 4.76 -29.55 11.51
C LYS A 403 5.13 -28.15 11.07
N GLU A 404 5.36 -28.00 9.76
CA GLU A 404 5.53 -26.69 9.13
C GLU A 404 4.16 -26.00 9.04
N VAL A 405 4.10 -24.74 9.49
CA VAL A 405 2.87 -23.96 9.53
C VAL A 405 3.09 -22.54 9.01
N THR A 406 2.00 -21.89 8.62
CA THR A 406 1.98 -20.44 8.37
C THR A 406 1.28 -19.75 9.54
N VAL A 407 1.95 -18.76 10.13
CA VAL A 407 1.39 -17.88 11.17
C VAL A 407 0.89 -16.62 10.49
N ARG A 408 -0.39 -16.29 10.70
CA ARG A 408 -1.07 -15.12 10.13
C ARG A 408 -1.50 -14.20 11.25
N ILE A 409 -1.05 -12.95 11.22
CA ILE A 409 -1.32 -11.96 12.27
C ILE A 409 -2.10 -10.80 11.65
N PHE A 410 -3.26 -10.49 12.23
CA PHE A 410 -4.09 -9.35 11.85
C PHE A 410 -4.43 -8.49 13.07
N MET A 411 -4.75 -7.23 12.84
CA MET A 411 -5.19 -6.30 13.86
C MET A 411 -6.36 -5.46 13.35
N ALA A 412 -7.34 -5.21 14.22
CA ALA A 412 -8.48 -4.34 13.93
C ALA A 412 -8.86 -3.51 15.16
N PRO A 413 -9.43 -2.31 14.99
CA PRO A 413 -9.99 -1.56 16.10
C PRO A 413 -11.17 -2.35 16.69
N LYS A 414 -11.31 -2.34 18.01
CA LYS A 414 -12.38 -3.07 18.70
C LYS A 414 -13.73 -2.34 18.59
N LEU A 415 -13.69 -1.02 18.61
CA LEU A 415 -14.86 -0.14 18.69
C LEU A 415 -15.02 0.68 17.40
N ASN A 416 -16.26 0.90 16.99
CA ASN A 416 -16.59 1.84 15.91
C ASN A 416 -16.61 3.30 16.38
N GLU A 417 -17.01 4.21 15.49
CA GLU A 417 -17.11 5.66 15.74
C GLU A 417 -17.97 6.02 16.96
N ARG A 418 -18.96 5.17 17.28
CA ARG A 418 -19.90 5.37 18.40
C ARG A 418 -19.39 4.77 19.71
N GLY A 419 -18.19 4.19 19.72
CA GLY A 419 -17.65 3.48 20.89
C GLY A 419 -18.33 2.12 21.13
N VAL A 420 -18.97 1.54 20.12
CA VAL A 420 -19.66 0.24 20.21
C VAL A 420 -18.79 -0.84 19.58
N GLU A 421 -18.73 -2.02 20.22
CA GLU A 421 -18.05 -3.19 19.65
C GLU A 421 -18.68 -3.60 18.32
N MET A 422 -17.84 -3.75 17.31
CA MET A 422 -18.28 -4.10 15.96
C MET A 422 -18.70 -5.56 15.87
N ASN A 423 -19.68 -5.85 15.02
CA ASN A 423 -19.98 -7.22 14.62
C ASN A 423 -18.94 -7.69 13.57
N PHE A 424 -18.96 -9.00 13.27
CA PHE A 424 -18.02 -9.59 12.31
C PHE A 424 -18.01 -8.85 10.99
N MET A 425 -19.18 -8.60 10.37
CA MET A 425 -19.25 -8.01 9.04
C MET A 425 -18.76 -6.56 8.99
N GLU A 426 -19.02 -5.79 10.04
CA GLU A 426 -18.53 -4.42 10.18
C GLU A 426 -17.01 -4.39 10.38
N GLN A 427 -16.47 -5.26 11.23
CA GLN A 427 -15.04 -5.31 11.55
C GLN A 427 -14.22 -6.01 10.46
N ARG A 428 -14.84 -6.88 9.65
CA ARG A 428 -14.21 -7.67 8.58
C ARG A 428 -13.32 -6.82 7.68
N LEU A 429 -13.82 -5.65 7.29
CA LEU A 429 -13.15 -4.72 6.37
C LEU A 429 -12.02 -3.92 7.03
N LEU A 430 -11.85 -4.04 8.35
CA LEU A 430 -10.86 -3.32 9.14
C LEU A 430 -9.75 -4.24 9.65
N TRP A 431 -9.74 -5.54 9.32
CA TRP A 431 -8.61 -6.41 9.67
C TRP A 431 -7.41 -6.10 8.77
N ALA A 432 -6.45 -5.35 9.32
CA ALA A 432 -5.18 -5.10 8.65
C ALA A 432 -4.19 -6.23 8.94
N GLU A 433 -3.55 -6.75 7.90
CA GLU A 433 -2.45 -7.70 8.01
C GLU A 433 -1.26 -7.02 8.71
N MET A 434 -0.75 -7.68 9.74
CA MET A 434 0.38 -7.21 10.54
C MET A 434 1.65 -8.00 10.25
N ASP A 435 1.52 -9.29 9.95
CA ASP A 435 2.62 -10.17 9.56
C ASP A 435 2.09 -11.51 9.04
N ARG A 436 2.86 -12.15 8.15
CA ARG A 436 2.66 -13.53 7.72
C ARG A 436 4.01 -14.21 7.50
N PHE A 437 4.24 -15.32 8.21
CA PHE A 437 5.50 -16.05 8.12
C PHE A 437 5.34 -17.56 8.34
N THR A 438 6.31 -18.34 7.89
CA THR A 438 6.37 -19.79 8.12
C THR A 438 7.14 -20.10 9.41
N HIS A 439 6.77 -21.20 10.07
CA HIS A 439 7.44 -21.67 11.28
C HIS A 439 7.33 -23.20 11.42
N ASP A 440 8.35 -23.82 12.02
CA ASP A 440 8.38 -25.27 12.26
C ASP A 440 8.02 -25.58 13.71
N LEU A 441 6.82 -26.13 13.93
CA LEU A 441 6.36 -26.53 15.26
C LEU A 441 6.87 -27.92 15.64
N LYS A 442 7.66 -28.01 16.69
CA LYS A 442 8.06 -29.30 17.29
C LYS A 442 6.88 -29.94 18.02
N PRO A 443 6.81 -31.28 18.16
CA PRO A 443 5.84 -31.93 19.03
C PRO A 443 5.85 -31.34 20.45
N GLY A 444 4.67 -31.08 21.00
CA GLY A 444 4.50 -30.43 22.31
C GLY A 444 4.45 -28.91 22.25
N LEU A 445 4.86 -28.25 23.35
CA LEU A 445 4.78 -26.80 23.51
C LEU A 445 5.90 -26.08 22.75
N ASN A 446 5.52 -25.07 21.98
CA ASN A 446 6.41 -24.16 21.26
C ASN A 446 6.15 -22.73 21.74
N HIS A 447 7.21 -21.93 21.81
CA HIS A 447 7.15 -20.50 22.08
C HIS A 447 7.78 -19.76 20.92
N ILE A 448 6.94 -19.11 20.11
CA ILE A 448 7.33 -18.36 18.93
C ILE A 448 7.48 -16.89 19.36
N LEU A 449 8.66 -16.33 19.10
CA LEU A 449 8.95 -14.91 19.26
C LEU A 449 9.18 -14.29 17.88
N ARG A 450 8.40 -13.28 17.53
CA ARG A 450 8.47 -12.61 16.22
C ARG A 450 8.60 -11.10 16.40
N SER A 451 9.69 -10.53 15.89
CA SER A 451 9.93 -9.07 15.94
C SER A 451 9.00 -8.32 14.98
N SER A 452 8.51 -7.15 15.40
CA SER A 452 7.77 -6.22 14.54
C SER A 452 8.59 -5.74 13.33
N THR A 453 9.92 -5.73 13.43
CA THR A 453 10.83 -5.33 12.35
C THR A 453 11.07 -6.40 11.30
N SER A 454 10.60 -7.63 11.53
CA SER A 454 10.71 -8.74 10.58
C SER A 454 9.43 -8.92 9.75
N SER A 455 8.47 -8.00 9.88
CA SER A 455 7.15 -8.14 9.28
C SER A 455 7.22 -8.35 7.76
N SER A 456 6.39 -9.26 7.24
CA SER A 456 6.26 -9.52 5.81
C SER A 456 5.54 -8.42 5.03
N ILE A 457 4.96 -7.42 5.71
CA ILE A 457 4.31 -6.26 5.05
C ILE A 457 5.26 -5.08 4.89
N THR A 458 6.27 -4.95 5.77
CA THR A 458 7.13 -3.78 5.80
C THR A 458 8.44 -4.01 5.05
N ASN A 459 9.05 -2.92 4.60
CA ASN A 459 10.43 -2.90 4.17
C ASN A 459 11.20 -1.92 5.07
N SER A 460 12.28 -2.40 5.69
CA SER A 460 13.11 -1.59 6.60
C SER A 460 14.11 -0.70 5.87
N ASN A 461 14.35 -0.94 4.57
CA ASN A 461 15.47 -0.36 3.84
C ASN A 461 14.97 0.55 2.71
N GLU A 462 14.82 1.83 3.01
CA GLU A 462 14.78 2.89 1.99
C GLU A 462 16.17 3.53 1.93
N PHE A 463 16.87 3.38 0.80
CA PHE A 463 18.24 3.83 0.64
C PHE A 463 18.29 5.31 0.24
N THR A 464 19.05 6.11 0.99
CA THR A 464 19.43 7.47 0.62
C THR A 464 20.60 7.45 -0.37
N PHE A 465 20.82 8.52 -1.13
CA PHE A 465 22.00 8.66 -1.98
C PHE A 465 23.30 8.46 -1.20
N ARG A 466 23.37 8.94 0.04
CA ARG A 466 24.52 8.74 0.94
C ARG A 466 24.76 7.26 1.25
N ASP A 467 23.70 6.50 1.53
CA ASP A 467 23.80 5.04 1.72
C ASP A 467 24.35 4.32 0.48
N LEU A 468 24.08 4.85 -0.71
CA LEU A 468 24.58 4.31 -1.97
C LEU A 468 26.07 4.65 -2.19
N GLU A 469 26.52 5.83 -1.76
CA GLU A 469 27.92 6.27 -1.87
C GLU A 469 28.83 5.57 -0.85
N GLU A 470 28.35 5.37 0.39
CA GLU A 470 29.10 4.74 1.48
C GLU A 470 29.22 3.21 1.32
N ARG A 471 28.49 2.59 0.37
CA ARG A 471 28.56 1.16 0.07
C ARG A 471 29.16 0.88 -1.32
N PRO A 472 30.48 1.06 -1.51
CA PRO A 472 31.13 0.78 -2.77
C PRO A 472 31.49 -0.72 -2.84
N ASN A 473 30.71 -1.53 -3.56
CA ASN A 473 31.34 -2.55 -4.41
C ASN A 473 30.41 -3.15 -5.48
N PRO A 474 30.40 -2.57 -6.69
CA PRO A 474 29.88 -3.23 -7.90
C PRO A 474 30.76 -4.41 -8.38
N ASP A 475 32.02 -4.50 -7.92
CA ASP A 475 33.03 -5.40 -8.52
C ASP A 475 33.24 -6.73 -7.76
N ASN A 476 32.43 -7.03 -6.74
CA ASN A 476 32.51 -8.32 -6.04
C ASN A 476 31.12 -9.01 -5.94
N PRO A 477 30.72 -9.78 -6.96
CA PRO A 477 29.40 -10.43 -7.03
C PRO A 477 29.16 -11.52 -5.96
N GLY A 478 30.19 -11.92 -5.21
CA GLY A 478 30.15 -13.03 -4.25
C GLY A 478 29.98 -12.66 -2.78
N ALA A 479 29.85 -11.38 -2.42
CA ALA A 479 29.65 -10.97 -1.03
C ALA A 479 28.17 -11.18 -0.60
N PRO A 480 27.87 -11.79 0.57
CA PRO A 480 26.50 -11.95 1.08
C PRO A 480 25.73 -10.64 1.21
N GLU A 481 26.46 -9.54 1.44
CA GLU A 481 25.91 -8.18 1.54
C GLU A 481 25.50 -7.58 0.18
N ASN A 482 26.03 -8.11 -0.92
CA ASN A 482 25.64 -7.76 -2.30
C ASN A 482 24.49 -8.64 -2.84
N THR A 483 24.25 -9.80 -2.23
CA THR A 483 23.05 -10.62 -2.51
C THR A 483 21.79 -10.13 -1.79
N LEU A 484 21.91 -9.17 -0.87
CA LEU A 484 20.76 -8.46 -0.28
C LEU A 484 20.22 -7.43 -1.26
N PHE A 485 19.69 -7.96 -2.36
CA PHE A 485 18.64 -7.32 -3.08
C PHE A 485 17.40 -7.25 -2.22
N ASN A 486 17.13 -6.05 -1.72
CA ASN A 486 15.83 -5.76 -1.19
C ASN A 486 15.05 -5.09 -2.30
N PHE A 487 14.12 -5.86 -2.84
CA PHE A 487 13.20 -5.52 -3.91
C PHE A 487 12.70 -4.06 -3.80
N CYS A 488 13.26 -3.21 -4.67
CA CYS A 488 12.64 -2.06 -5.31
C CYS A 488 11.82 -1.09 -4.44
N GLY A 489 12.24 -0.74 -3.22
CA GLY A 489 11.55 0.28 -2.39
C GLY A 489 10.08 -0.01 -2.04
N CYS A 490 9.46 -1.04 -2.63
CA CYS A 490 8.09 -1.44 -2.40
C CYS A 490 8.04 -2.16 -1.06
N GLY A 491 7.31 -1.56 -0.14
CA GLY A 491 6.91 -2.18 1.10
C GLY A 491 6.23 -1.14 1.97
N TRP A 492 5.33 -1.60 2.82
CA TRP A 492 4.68 -0.69 3.74
C TRP A 492 5.73 -0.03 4.66
N PRO A 493 5.65 1.28 4.95
CA PRO A 493 6.66 1.92 5.79
C PRO A 493 6.66 1.31 7.19
N GLN A 494 7.84 0.94 7.70
CA GLN A 494 7.95 0.32 9.03
C GLN A 494 7.35 1.21 10.12
N HIS A 495 7.57 2.53 10.02
CA HIS A 495 7.04 3.50 10.97
C HIS A 495 5.51 3.62 10.95
N MET A 496 4.85 3.08 9.91
CA MET A 496 3.39 3.03 9.74
C MET A 496 2.80 1.63 9.98
N LEU A 497 3.56 0.71 10.58
CA LEU A 497 3.06 -0.64 10.90
C LEU A 497 1.85 -0.58 11.83
N LEU A 498 1.90 0.28 12.86
CA LEU A 498 0.80 0.52 13.79
C LEU A 498 0.02 1.79 13.40
N PRO A 499 -1.31 1.80 13.58
CA PRO A 499 -2.09 3.05 13.52
C PRO A 499 -1.72 3.95 14.68
N ARG A 500 -2.02 5.25 14.58
CA ARG A 500 -1.67 6.23 15.62
C ARG A 500 -2.23 5.87 16.99
N GLY A 501 -3.49 5.46 17.10
CA GLY A 501 -4.17 5.31 18.39
C GLY A 501 -4.49 6.66 19.05
N LYS A 502 -4.81 6.62 20.35
CA LYS A 502 -5.27 7.79 21.13
C LYS A 502 -4.39 8.04 22.34
N GLN A 503 -4.38 9.27 22.87
CA GLN A 503 -3.59 9.60 24.07
C GLN A 503 -4.12 8.88 25.31
N GLU A 504 -5.43 8.71 25.40
CA GLU A 504 -6.12 7.93 26.42
C GLU A 504 -5.99 6.40 26.23
N GLY A 505 -5.33 5.96 25.16
CA GLY A 505 -5.28 4.56 24.74
C GLY A 505 -6.50 4.18 23.88
N MET A 506 -6.24 3.53 22.75
CA MET A 506 -7.28 3.03 21.86
C MET A 506 -7.28 1.50 21.86
N PRO A 507 -8.45 0.84 22.07
CA PRO A 507 -8.53 -0.61 22.11
C PRO A 507 -8.53 -1.21 20.69
N PHE A 508 -7.65 -2.19 20.50
CA PHE A 508 -7.57 -3.02 19.30
C PHE A 508 -7.67 -4.49 19.68
N GLU A 509 -8.05 -5.31 18.71
CA GLU A 509 -8.00 -6.76 18.80
C GLU A 509 -6.88 -7.26 17.90
N LEU A 510 -5.98 -8.07 18.47
CA LEU A 510 -4.96 -8.82 17.75
C LEU A 510 -5.49 -10.22 17.49
N PHE A 511 -5.43 -10.66 16.23
CA PHE A 511 -5.87 -11.98 15.79
C PHE A 511 -4.68 -12.76 15.25
N VAL A 512 -4.48 -13.98 15.75
CA VAL A 512 -3.46 -14.90 15.26
C VAL A 512 -4.13 -16.20 14.84
N MET A 513 -3.82 -16.64 13.62
CA MET A 513 -4.24 -17.92 13.08
C MET A 513 -3.03 -18.69 12.58
N VAL A 514 -2.99 -19.99 12.89
CA VAL A 514 -1.97 -20.91 12.40
C VAL A 514 -2.61 -21.85 11.38
N THR A 515 -2.07 -21.87 10.16
CA THR A 515 -2.55 -22.70 9.04
C THR A 515 -1.50 -23.72 8.58
N ASP A 516 -1.93 -24.76 7.89
CA ASP A 516 -1.05 -25.84 7.42
C ASP A 516 -0.24 -25.38 6.20
N TRP A 517 1.09 -25.36 6.31
CA TRP A 517 1.95 -24.94 5.21
C TRP A 517 1.80 -25.82 3.97
N ASN A 518 1.42 -27.09 4.10
CA ASN A 518 1.21 -27.94 2.92
C ASN A 518 0.02 -27.51 2.06
N GLN A 519 -0.94 -26.79 2.65
CA GLN A 519 -2.07 -26.21 1.91
C GLN A 519 -1.77 -24.81 1.40
N ASP A 520 -0.85 -24.10 2.05
CA ASP A 520 -0.55 -22.71 1.79
C ASP A 520 0.64 -22.52 0.84
N LYS A 521 1.54 -23.49 0.74
CA LYS A 521 2.75 -23.40 -0.09
C LYS A 521 2.42 -23.35 -1.57
N VAL A 522 3.18 -22.51 -2.29
CA VAL A 522 3.14 -22.39 -3.74
C VAL A 522 4.48 -22.87 -4.30
N ALA A 523 4.44 -23.79 -5.27
CA ALA A 523 5.64 -24.26 -5.95
C ALA A 523 6.23 -23.12 -6.81
N GLN A 524 7.43 -22.67 -6.46
CA GLN A 524 8.10 -21.56 -7.14
C GLN A 524 8.80 -22.04 -8.42
N PRO A 525 8.87 -21.20 -9.48
CA PRO A 525 9.63 -21.53 -10.68
C PRO A 525 11.14 -21.56 -10.40
N ASP A 526 11.88 -22.32 -11.21
CA ASP A 526 13.35 -22.38 -11.13
C ASP A 526 13.96 -20.98 -11.35
N GLY A 527 14.84 -20.57 -10.44
CA GLY A 527 15.48 -19.24 -10.48
C GLY A 527 14.65 -18.10 -9.87
N ALA A 528 13.51 -18.40 -9.22
CA ALA A 528 12.77 -17.44 -8.41
C ALA A 528 13.68 -16.78 -7.36
N CYS A 529 13.52 -15.46 -7.19
CA CYS A 529 14.28 -14.73 -6.19
C CYS A 529 13.88 -15.16 -4.78
N SER A 530 14.85 -15.27 -3.86
CA SER A 530 14.61 -15.63 -2.45
C SER A 530 14.19 -14.44 -1.56
N CYS A 531 14.17 -13.22 -2.11
CA CYS A 531 13.82 -12.02 -1.36
C CYS A 531 12.34 -12.01 -1.01
N SER A 532 12.02 -12.07 0.28
CA SER A 532 10.65 -12.17 0.83
C SER A 532 10.23 -10.96 1.68
N ALA A 533 11.10 -9.94 1.81
CA ALA A 533 10.75 -8.72 2.53
C ALA A 533 9.60 -8.00 1.81
N ALA A 534 8.61 -7.50 2.56
CA ALA A 534 7.40 -6.87 2.05
C ALA A 534 6.54 -7.73 1.08
N ALA A 535 6.73 -9.05 1.03
CA ALA A 535 6.05 -9.92 0.07
C ALA A 535 4.52 -9.92 0.19
N SER A 536 3.96 -9.51 1.33
CA SER A 536 2.51 -9.44 1.52
C SER A 536 1.83 -8.43 0.58
N PHE A 537 2.41 -7.24 0.38
CA PHE A 537 1.84 -6.19 -0.49
C PHE A 537 2.56 -6.07 -1.83
N CYS A 538 3.81 -6.54 -1.92
CA CYS A 538 4.65 -6.35 -3.12
C CYS A 538 4.92 -7.64 -3.89
N GLY A 539 4.43 -8.79 -3.39
CA GLY A 539 4.77 -10.10 -3.96
C GLY A 539 6.27 -10.38 -3.93
N ILE A 540 6.71 -11.30 -4.78
CA ILE A 540 8.14 -11.64 -4.93
C ILE A 540 8.53 -11.46 -6.39
N LEU A 541 9.70 -10.87 -6.64
CA LEU A 541 10.21 -10.65 -7.99
C LEU A 541 10.39 -11.98 -8.74
N ASP A 542 9.78 -12.07 -9.91
CA ASP A 542 9.84 -13.22 -10.83
C ASP A 542 9.46 -14.55 -10.19
N ALA A 543 8.61 -14.48 -9.19
CA ALA A 543 8.10 -15.60 -8.44
C ALA A 543 6.58 -15.50 -8.36
N LEU A 544 5.95 -16.62 -8.01
CA LEU A 544 4.54 -16.65 -7.69
C LEU A 544 4.34 -16.08 -6.28
N TYR A 545 3.16 -15.52 -6.01
CA TYR A 545 2.80 -15.05 -4.69
C TYR A 545 2.94 -16.21 -3.68
N PRO A 546 3.64 -16.02 -2.54
CA PRO A 546 4.14 -17.13 -1.71
C PRO A 546 3.08 -17.82 -0.85
N ASP A 547 1.79 -17.54 -1.07
CA ASP A 547 0.67 -18.07 -0.30
C ASP A 547 -0.49 -18.41 -1.24
N ALA A 548 -0.89 -19.68 -1.25
CA ALA A 548 -1.95 -20.19 -2.08
C ALA A 548 -3.33 -19.65 -1.67
N ARG A 549 -3.51 -19.17 -0.43
CA ARG A 549 -4.80 -18.62 0.04
C ARG A 549 -5.15 -17.31 -0.67
N PRO A 550 -6.45 -16.96 -0.77
CA PRO A 550 -6.87 -15.61 -1.11
C PRO A 550 -6.21 -14.57 -0.20
N MET A 551 -5.80 -13.45 -0.78
CA MET A 551 -5.22 -12.36 0.01
C MET A 551 -6.29 -11.79 0.95
N GLY A 552 -5.95 -11.65 2.23
CA GLY A 552 -6.89 -11.28 3.30
C GLY A 552 -7.56 -12.47 4.01
N PHE A 553 -7.24 -13.72 3.65
CA PHE A 553 -7.70 -14.90 4.39
C PHE A 553 -7.36 -14.80 5.90
N PRO A 554 -8.32 -15.02 6.82
CA PRO A 554 -9.67 -15.56 6.60
C PRO A 554 -10.79 -14.50 6.53
N PHE A 555 -10.46 -13.21 6.50
CA PHE A 555 -11.40 -12.09 6.58
C PHE A 555 -11.86 -11.55 5.21
N ASP A 556 -11.30 -12.03 4.10
CA ASP A 556 -11.75 -11.63 2.78
C ASP A 556 -13.20 -12.07 2.50
N ARG A 557 -13.72 -13.10 3.19
CA ARG A 557 -15.09 -13.60 3.03
C ARG A 557 -15.98 -13.36 4.25
N ARG A 558 -17.30 -13.41 4.03
CA ARG A 558 -18.29 -13.45 5.10
C ARG A 558 -18.09 -14.69 5.99
N PRO A 559 -18.42 -14.61 7.30
CA PRO A 559 -18.26 -15.75 8.19
C PRO A 559 -19.29 -16.84 7.86
N MET A 560 -18.97 -18.07 8.23
CA MET A 560 -19.98 -19.12 8.26
C MET A 560 -21.06 -18.78 9.31
N PRO A 561 -22.35 -19.04 9.06
CA PRO A 561 -23.40 -18.66 10.01
C PRO A 561 -23.26 -19.34 11.37
N VAL A 562 -22.77 -20.59 11.38
CA VAL A 562 -22.64 -21.45 12.55
C VAL A 562 -21.28 -22.14 12.53
N LEU A 563 -20.54 -22.02 13.63
CA LEU A 563 -19.27 -22.69 13.86
C LEU A 563 -19.37 -23.52 15.15
N LEU A 564 -19.13 -24.83 15.05
CA LEU A 564 -19.26 -25.79 16.15
C LEU A 564 -20.61 -25.66 16.89
N ASN A 565 -21.71 -25.69 16.12
CA ASN A 565 -23.11 -25.61 16.59
C ASN A 565 -23.49 -24.31 17.30
N ARG A 566 -22.71 -23.23 17.15
CA ARG A 566 -23.01 -21.91 17.72
C ARG A 566 -22.90 -20.82 16.65
N PRO A 567 -23.73 -19.77 16.70
CA PRO A 567 -23.68 -18.68 15.73
C PRO A 567 -22.33 -17.97 15.76
N VAL A 568 -21.93 -17.39 14.62
CA VAL A 568 -20.76 -16.52 14.48
C VAL A 568 -21.24 -15.09 14.31
N GLY A 569 -21.11 -14.28 15.36
CA GLY A 569 -21.48 -12.86 15.36
C GLY A 569 -20.27 -11.92 15.37
N ARG A 570 -19.12 -12.39 15.85
CA ARG A 570 -17.88 -11.59 15.99
C ARG A 570 -16.65 -12.41 15.62
N ALA A 571 -15.54 -11.74 15.32
CA ALA A 571 -14.28 -12.42 15.00
C ALA A 571 -13.80 -13.34 16.14
N SER A 572 -14.06 -12.96 17.39
CA SER A 572 -13.76 -13.76 18.57
C SER A 572 -14.46 -15.12 18.61
N ASP A 573 -15.57 -15.30 17.90
CA ASP A 573 -16.21 -16.61 17.76
C ASP A 573 -15.36 -17.60 16.97
N LEU A 574 -14.40 -17.15 16.14
CA LEU A 574 -13.46 -18.02 15.44
C LEU A 574 -12.44 -18.69 16.40
N THR A 575 -12.22 -18.12 17.59
CA THR A 575 -11.33 -18.71 18.63
C THR A 575 -11.83 -20.03 19.19
N ARG A 576 -13.05 -20.46 18.80
CA ARG A 576 -13.53 -21.83 19.06
C ARG A 576 -12.72 -22.88 18.29
N LEU A 577 -12.01 -22.49 17.23
CA LEU A 577 -11.02 -23.32 16.55
C LEU A 577 -9.68 -23.24 17.31
N SER A 578 -9.09 -24.40 17.61
CA SER A 578 -7.88 -24.48 18.44
C SER A 578 -6.69 -23.72 17.87
N ASN A 579 -6.59 -23.60 16.55
CA ASN A 579 -5.48 -22.95 15.86
C ASN A 579 -5.61 -21.42 15.75
N ILE A 580 -6.59 -20.83 16.43
CA ILE A 580 -6.87 -19.39 16.42
C ILE A 580 -6.87 -18.86 17.85
N ALA A 581 -6.20 -17.74 18.07
CA ALA A 581 -6.26 -17.01 19.32
C ALA A 581 -6.39 -15.51 19.07
N MET A 582 -7.06 -14.82 20.00
CA MET A 582 -7.20 -13.37 19.97
C MET A 582 -6.74 -12.75 21.29
N GLN A 583 -6.25 -11.51 21.20
CA GLN A 583 -5.78 -10.75 22.35
C GLN A 583 -6.18 -9.28 22.19
N ASP A 584 -6.90 -8.74 23.18
CA ASP A 584 -7.12 -7.31 23.29
C ASP A 584 -5.78 -6.60 23.59
N ILE A 585 -5.47 -5.56 22.83
CA ILE A 585 -4.29 -4.70 23.03
C ILE A 585 -4.72 -3.24 23.07
N THR A 586 -3.88 -2.40 23.67
CA THR A 586 -4.08 -0.94 23.70
C THR A 586 -2.94 -0.24 22.98
N ILE A 587 -3.28 0.68 22.07
CA ILE A 587 -2.30 1.54 21.40
C ILE A 587 -2.45 2.96 21.95
N THR A 588 -1.39 3.46 22.57
CA THR A 588 -1.35 4.80 23.18
C THR A 588 -0.44 5.71 22.37
N PHE A 589 -1.00 6.83 21.91
CA PHE A 589 -0.25 7.87 21.23
C PHE A 589 0.38 8.84 22.23
N THR A 590 1.68 9.06 22.11
CA THR A 590 2.41 10.08 22.87
C THR A 590 2.76 11.24 21.95
N ASN A 591 2.47 12.47 22.37
CA ASN A 591 2.85 13.65 21.58
C ASN A 591 4.36 13.98 21.70
N ALA A 592 5.15 13.07 22.25
CA ALA A 592 6.58 13.18 22.43
C ALA A 592 7.31 12.60 21.20
N GLN A 593 8.54 13.06 20.99
CA GLN A 593 9.43 12.37 20.07
C GLN A 593 9.81 11.01 20.64
N ILE A 594 9.70 9.97 19.80
CA ILE A 594 10.22 8.65 20.07
C ILE A 594 11.50 8.45 19.25
N THR A 595 12.58 8.14 19.95
CA THR A 595 13.84 7.67 19.39
C THR A 595 13.84 6.14 19.43
N GLN A 596 14.31 5.50 18.35
CA GLN A 596 14.49 4.06 18.32
C GLN A 596 15.67 3.61 19.19
#